data_AF-A0A6N3BGS7-F1
#
_entry.id   AF-A0A6N3BGS7-F1
#
_cell.length_a   1.000
_cell.length_b   1.000
_cell.length_c   1.000
_cell.angle_alpha   90.00
_cell.angle_beta   90.00
_cell.angle_gamma   90.00
#
_symmetry.space_group_name_H-M   'P 1'
#
loop_
_entity.id
_entity.type
_entity.pdbx_description
1 polymer ?
#
loop_
_entity_poly.entity_id
_entity_poly.type
_entity_poly.pdbx_seq_one_letter_code
_entity_poly.pdbx_strand_id
1 'polypeptide(L)'
;MTGYLSGGLLFEDGKLNLQEMYQAVHYQFVALSLATKVSHEINPDFKISCMLARMQAYPSTYNPDDVMEEIKKDHENLFFSDVQVRGKYPSYAKRFFKENNIELEIADGDLEILEKYPVDFMSFSYYMSSIAHKQKSGEETAGNLILSEPNPYLEASDWG
;
A
#
# COMPACT_ATOMS: atom_id res chain seq x y z
N MET A 1 5.65 7.56 0.03
CA MET A 1 6.50 6.90 -0.99
C MET A 1 7.49 5.98 -0.28
N THR A 2 7.03 4.80 0.13
CA THR A 2 7.80 3.91 1.04
C THR A 2 7.59 2.41 0.76
N GLY A 3 6.72 2.03 -0.18
CA GLY A 3 6.44 0.61 -0.47
C GLY A 3 7.54 -0.14 -1.24
N TYR A 4 8.58 0.54 -1.71
CA TYR A 4 9.51 -0.02 -2.71
C TYR A 4 10.93 -0.25 -2.19
N LEU A 5 11.21 0.11 -0.94
CA LEU A 5 12.53 -0.06 -0.32
C LEU A 5 12.89 -1.55 -0.11
N SER A 6 11.91 -2.44 -0.07
CA SER A 6 12.12 -3.90 0.09
C SER A 6 12.30 -4.64 -1.23
N GLY A 7 12.03 -4.02 -2.38
CA GLY A 7 12.12 -4.66 -3.70
C GLY A 7 13.53 -4.76 -4.26
N GLY A 8 14.52 -4.09 -3.63
CA GLY A 8 15.90 -4.06 -4.12
C GLY A 8 16.09 -3.38 -5.47
N LEU A 9 15.13 -2.53 -5.87
CA LEU A 9 15.20 -1.78 -7.12
C LEU A 9 16.27 -0.68 -7.01
N LEU A 10 17.25 -0.73 -7.91
CA LEU A 10 18.33 0.25 -8.01
C LEU A 10 18.11 1.09 -9.28
N PHE A 11 17.93 2.40 -9.10
CA PHE A 11 17.78 3.34 -10.20
C PHE A 11 19.10 4.10 -10.40
N GLU A 12 19.69 4.02 -11.59
CA GLU A 12 21.02 4.60 -11.87
C GLU A 12 21.08 6.13 -11.67
N ASP A 13 19.98 6.84 -11.94
CA ASP A 13 19.87 8.29 -11.77
C ASP A 13 19.24 8.71 -10.43
N GLY A 14 18.98 7.75 -9.55
CA GLY A 14 18.32 7.94 -8.25
C GLY A 14 16.83 8.34 -8.35
N LYS A 15 16.24 8.35 -9.55
CA LYS A 15 14.83 8.67 -9.73
C LYS A 15 13.97 7.43 -9.67
N LEU A 16 12.90 7.54 -8.91
CA LEU A 16 11.93 6.47 -8.77
C LEU A 16 11.13 6.29 -10.06
N ASN A 17 11.18 5.10 -10.63
CA ASN A 17 10.40 4.73 -11.81
C ASN A 17 9.15 3.95 -11.40
N LEU A 18 7.99 4.60 -11.44
CA LEU A 18 6.70 3.99 -11.04
C LEU A 18 6.39 2.72 -11.83
N GLN A 19 6.76 2.65 -13.11
CA GLN A 19 6.54 1.46 -13.94
C GLN A 19 7.27 0.24 -13.36
N GLU A 20 8.58 0.34 -13.15
CA GLU A 20 9.41 -0.74 -12.60
C GLU A 20 9.01 -1.10 -11.17
N MET A 21 8.66 -0.08 -10.38
CA MET A 21 8.18 -0.20 -9.01
C MET A 21 6.91 -1.05 -8.93
N TYR A 22 5.88 -0.73 -9.72
CA TYR A 22 4.63 -1.50 -9.72
C TYR A 22 4.76 -2.85 -10.42
N GLN A 23 5.68 -3.01 -11.38
CA GLN A 23 6.00 -4.31 -11.97
C GLN A 23 6.62 -5.24 -10.92
N ALA A 24 7.58 -4.76 -10.14
CA ALA A 24 8.17 -5.54 -9.05
C ALA A 24 7.12 -5.95 -8.01
N VAL A 25 6.21 -5.03 -7.67
CA VAL A 25 5.10 -5.31 -6.75
C VAL A 25 4.16 -6.39 -7.30
N HIS A 26 3.86 -6.39 -8.62
CA HIS A 26 3.08 -7.45 -9.25
C HIS A 26 3.74 -8.83 -9.05
N TYR A 27 5.05 -8.93 -9.34
CA TYR A 27 5.79 -10.18 -9.13
C TYR A 27 5.80 -10.62 -7.65
N GLN A 28 5.88 -9.67 -6.71
CA GLN A 28 5.77 -9.97 -5.28
C GLN A 28 4.39 -10.52 -4.90
N PHE A 29 3.30 -10.01 -5.48
CA PHE A 29 1.96 -10.54 -5.23
C PHE A 29 1.82 -11.99 -5.73
N VAL A 30 2.32 -12.27 -6.94
CA VAL A 30 2.30 -13.63 -7.51
C VAL A 30 3.16 -14.57 -6.66
N ALA A 31 4.36 -14.14 -6.28
CA ALA A 31 5.26 -14.93 -5.43
C ALA A 31 4.64 -15.25 -4.07
N LEU A 32 3.97 -14.29 -3.43
CA LEU A 32 3.27 -14.55 -2.16
C LEU A 32 2.13 -15.54 -2.34
N SER A 33 1.32 -15.40 -3.39
CA SER A 33 0.21 -16.32 -3.66
C SER A 33 0.69 -17.75 -3.92
N LEU A 34 1.82 -17.91 -4.63
CA LEU A 34 2.50 -19.19 -4.80
C LEU A 34 3.05 -19.74 -3.47
N ALA A 35 3.60 -18.88 -2.61
CA ALA A 35 4.06 -19.28 -1.29
C ALA A 35 2.89 -19.74 -0.40
N THR A 36 1.75 -19.05 -0.46
CA THR A 36 0.51 -19.47 0.23
C THR A 36 0.06 -20.85 -0.25
N LYS A 37 -0.02 -21.05 -1.57
CA LYS A 37 -0.35 -22.35 -2.18
C LYS A 37 0.52 -23.47 -1.61
N VAL A 38 1.84 -23.34 -1.74
CA VAL A 38 2.80 -24.37 -1.32
C VAL A 38 2.74 -24.59 0.19
N SER A 39 2.53 -23.54 0.98
CA SER A 39 2.40 -23.65 2.43
C SER A 39 1.21 -24.52 2.84
N HIS A 40 0.05 -24.35 2.19
CA HIS A 40 -1.13 -25.17 2.47
C HIS A 40 -1.01 -26.59 1.91
N GLU A 41 -0.27 -26.80 0.82
CA GLU A 41 0.09 -28.15 0.32
C GLU A 41 1.00 -28.90 1.31
N ILE A 42 1.91 -28.19 1.97
CA ILE A 42 2.79 -28.76 3.01
C ILE A 42 2.00 -29.05 4.28
N ASN A 43 1.21 -28.08 4.76
CA ASN A 43 0.36 -28.24 5.93
C ASN A 43 -0.89 -27.34 5.83
N PRO A 44 -2.10 -27.91 5.76
CA PRO A 44 -3.33 -27.12 5.66
C PRO A 44 -3.64 -26.30 6.92
N ASP A 45 -2.99 -26.57 8.06
CA ASP A 45 -3.18 -25.81 9.30
C ASP A 45 -2.34 -24.52 9.34
N PHE A 46 -1.39 -24.33 8.41
CA PHE A 46 -0.62 -23.10 8.34
C PHE A 46 -1.50 -21.88 8.05
N LYS A 47 -1.12 -20.75 8.66
CA LYS A 47 -1.75 -19.45 8.46
C LYS A 47 -0.73 -18.48 7.90
N ILE A 48 -0.94 -18.08 6.65
CA ILE A 48 -0.07 -17.20 5.89
C ILE A 48 -0.68 -15.81 5.89
N SER A 49 0.14 -14.81 6.16
CA SER A 49 -0.30 -13.41 6.19
C SER A 49 0.49 -12.53 5.25
N CYS A 50 -0.16 -11.46 4.80
CA CYS A 50 0.57 -10.28 4.35
C CYS A 50 0.88 -9.36 5.55
N MET A 51 1.72 -8.35 5.30
CA MET A 51 2.03 -7.31 6.27
C MET A 51 1.84 -5.94 5.63
N LEU A 52 1.01 -5.11 6.25
CA LEU A 52 0.80 -3.72 5.84
C LEU A 52 1.43 -2.76 6.86
N ALA A 53 2.29 -1.86 6.39
CA ALA A 53 2.60 -0.66 7.18
C ALA A 53 1.42 0.30 7.08
N ARG A 54 0.54 0.32 8.11
CA ARG A 54 -0.69 1.10 8.05
C ARG A 54 -0.39 2.57 8.26
N MET A 55 -0.74 3.37 7.27
CA MET A 55 -0.57 4.82 7.24
C MET A 55 -1.95 5.48 7.27
N GLN A 56 -2.66 5.38 8.40
CA GLN A 56 -3.99 5.98 8.54
C GLN A 56 -3.89 7.50 8.45
N ALA A 57 -4.76 8.11 7.66
CA ALA A 57 -4.97 9.55 7.66
C ALA A 57 -6.41 9.87 8.09
N TYR A 58 -6.61 11.06 8.66
CA TYR A 58 -7.92 11.66 8.89
C TYR A 58 -8.02 12.96 8.11
N PRO A 59 -9.19 13.34 7.57
CA PRO A 59 -9.32 14.62 6.90
C PRO A 59 -9.11 15.78 7.89
N SER A 60 -8.41 16.84 7.46
CA SER A 60 -8.16 18.02 8.30
C SER A 60 -9.46 18.75 8.66
N THR A 61 -10.44 18.74 7.75
CA THR A 61 -11.75 19.38 7.92
C THR A 61 -12.86 18.52 7.31
N TYR A 62 -14.12 18.93 7.52
CA TYR A 62 -15.29 18.33 6.84
C TYR A 62 -15.43 18.79 5.37
N ASN A 63 -14.47 19.53 4.82
CA ASN A 63 -14.46 19.91 3.41
C ASN A 63 -14.40 18.64 2.54
N PRO A 64 -15.31 18.45 1.57
CA PRO A 64 -15.28 17.31 0.67
C PRO A 64 -13.93 17.06 -0.02
N ASP A 65 -13.14 18.12 -0.26
CA ASP A 65 -11.82 17.99 -0.86
C ASP A 65 -10.80 17.31 0.07
N ASP A 66 -10.85 17.58 1.37
CA ASP A 66 -10.00 16.95 2.39
C ASP A 66 -10.41 15.49 2.63
N VAL A 67 -11.73 15.24 2.65
CA VAL A 67 -12.29 13.88 2.71
C VAL A 67 -11.84 13.05 1.50
N MET A 68 -11.86 13.63 0.30
CA MET A 68 -11.40 12.94 -0.91
C MET A 68 -9.89 12.69 -0.89
N GLU A 69 -9.11 13.59 -0.29
CA GLU A 69 -7.66 13.40 -0.12
C GLU A 69 -7.34 12.26 0.86
N GLU A 70 -8.11 12.12 1.94
CA GLU A 70 -8.01 10.98 2.86
C GLU A 70 -8.30 9.66 2.14
N ILE A 71 -9.39 9.58 1.37
CA ILE A 71 -9.74 8.38 0.58
C ILE A 71 -8.60 8.00 -0.39
N LYS A 72 -7.96 8.99 -1.03
CA LYS A 72 -6.83 8.74 -1.94
C LYS A 72 -5.63 8.14 -1.20
N LYS A 73 -5.25 8.72 -0.05
CA LYS A 73 -4.17 8.18 0.79
C LYS A 73 -4.47 6.74 1.22
N ASP A 74 -5.72 6.45 1.56
CA ASP A 74 -6.14 5.10 1.92
C ASP A 74 -6.07 4.13 0.75
N HIS A 75 -6.49 4.53 -0.46
CA HIS A 75 -6.32 3.71 -1.65
C HIS A 75 -4.84 3.41 -1.95
N GLU A 76 -3.95 4.41 -1.81
CA GLU A 76 -2.51 4.23 -2.00
C GLU A 76 -1.90 3.26 -0.99
N ASN A 77 -2.34 3.29 0.27
CA ASN A 77 -1.83 2.40 1.31
C ASN A 77 -2.45 1.00 1.24
N LEU A 78 -3.77 0.90 1.08
CA LEU A 78 -4.51 -0.36 1.07
C LEU A 78 -4.37 -1.14 -0.23
N PHE A 79 -3.93 -0.51 -1.33
CA PHE A 79 -3.68 -1.17 -2.61
C PHE A 79 -2.96 -2.52 -2.46
N PHE A 80 -1.88 -2.54 -1.67
CA PHE A 80 -1.05 -3.72 -1.49
C PHE A 80 -1.80 -4.84 -0.78
N SER A 81 -2.47 -4.54 0.33
CA SER A 81 -3.26 -5.53 1.08
C SER A 81 -4.49 -5.98 0.30
N ASP A 82 -5.12 -5.10 -0.47
CA ASP A 82 -6.33 -5.42 -1.23
C ASP A 82 -6.05 -6.53 -2.25
N VAL A 83 -4.93 -6.47 -2.97
CA VAL A 83 -4.55 -7.54 -3.90
C VAL A 83 -4.29 -8.85 -3.17
N GLN A 84 -3.52 -8.82 -2.09
CA GLN A 84 -3.08 -10.02 -1.36
C GLN A 84 -4.21 -10.70 -0.58
N VAL A 85 -5.16 -9.93 -0.05
CA VAL A 85 -6.29 -10.43 0.75
C VAL A 85 -7.49 -10.78 -0.12
N ARG A 86 -7.77 -9.99 -1.17
CA ARG A 86 -8.95 -10.19 -2.03
C ARG A 86 -8.65 -10.97 -3.31
N GLY A 87 -7.38 -11.25 -3.59
CA GLY A 87 -6.92 -11.99 -4.76
C GLY A 87 -7.13 -11.27 -6.09
N LYS A 88 -7.37 -9.95 -6.08
CA LYS A 88 -7.62 -9.18 -7.31
C LYS A 88 -7.25 -7.72 -7.17
N TYR A 89 -6.87 -7.12 -8.30
CA TYR A 89 -6.61 -5.69 -8.38
C TYR A 89 -7.87 -4.87 -8.11
N PRO A 90 -7.84 -3.92 -7.16
CA PRO A 90 -8.98 -3.07 -6.87
C PRO A 90 -9.26 -2.11 -8.06
N SER A 91 -10.51 -1.69 -8.20
CA SER A 91 -10.93 -0.86 -9.34
C SER A 91 -10.21 0.48 -9.42
N TYR A 92 -9.89 1.10 -8.27
CA TYR A 92 -9.16 2.35 -8.21
C TYR A 92 -7.72 2.22 -8.73
N ALA A 93 -7.10 1.04 -8.63
CA ALA A 93 -5.74 0.83 -9.13
C ALA A 93 -5.68 0.95 -10.65
N LYS A 94 -6.70 0.45 -11.37
CA LYS A 94 -6.79 0.60 -12.83
C LYS A 94 -6.77 2.07 -13.27
N ARG A 95 -7.50 2.92 -12.52
CA ARG A 95 -7.51 4.36 -12.78
C ARG A 95 -6.14 4.97 -12.48
N PHE A 96 -5.54 4.66 -11.34
CA PHE A 96 -4.22 5.14 -10.95
C PHE A 96 -3.15 4.76 -11.99
N PHE A 97 -3.13 3.51 -12.45
CA PHE A 97 -2.19 3.05 -13.47
C PHE A 97 -2.35 3.81 -14.79
N LYS A 98 -3.59 4.00 -15.24
CA LYS A 98 -3.87 4.81 -16.43
C LYS A 98 -3.41 6.26 -16.29
N GLU A 99 -3.65 6.89 -15.15
CA GLU A 99 -3.26 8.29 -14.89
C GLU A 99 -1.73 8.47 -14.80
N ASN A 100 -0.99 7.41 -14.44
CA ASN A 100 0.47 7.43 -14.29
C ASN A 100 1.22 6.72 -15.42
N ASN A 101 0.54 6.31 -16.49
CA ASN A 101 1.10 5.54 -17.61
C ASN A 101 1.84 4.28 -17.17
N ILE A 102 1.26 3.53 -16.23
CA ILE A 102 1.78 2.25 -15.76
C ILE A 102 1.07 1.13 -16.52
N GLU A 103 1.83 0.26 -17.17
CA GLU A 103 1.33 -0.92 -17.87
C GLU A 103 2.04 -2.15 -17.32
N LEU A 104 1.30 -3.02 -16.62
CA LEU A 104 1.90 -4.21 -16.01
C LEU A 104 2.01 -5.33 -17.05
N GLU A 105 3.19 -5.94 -17.11
CA GLU A 105 3.37 -7.25 -17.73
C GLU A 105 2.75 -8.28 -16.79
N ILE A 106 1.56 -8.76 -17.13
CA ILE A 106 0.82 -9.80 -16.41
C ILE A 106 0.89 -11.07 -17.26
N ALA A 107 1.55 -12.11 -16.77
CA ALA A 107 1.69 -13.36 -17.49
C ALA A 107 0.40 -14.19 -17.44
N ASP A 108 0.26 -15.11 -18.39
CA ASP A 108 -0.85 -16.07 -18.41
C ASP A 108 -0.87 -16.88 -17.09
N GLY A 109 -1.97 -16.80 -16.35
CA GLY A 109 -2.14 -17.50 -15.08
C GLY A 109 -1.89 -16.65 -13.83
N ASP A 110 -1.28 -15.46 -13.94
CA ASP A 110 -0.94 -14.66 -12.76
C ASP A 110 -2.20 -14.23 -12.00
N LEU A 111 -3.22 -13.74 -12.71
CA LEU A 111 -4.47 -13.31 -12.08
C LEU A 111 -5.23 -14.48 -11.44
N GLU A 112 -5.20 -15.65 -12.06
CA GLU A 112 -5.79 -16.87 -11.53
C GLU A 112 -5.06 -17.36 -10.28
N ILE A 113 -3.73 -17.18 -10.21
CA ILE A 113 -2.93 -17.49 -9.02
C ILE A 113 -3.33 -16.55 -7.87
N LEU A 114 -3.42 -15.24 -8.12
CA LEU A 114 -3.84 -14.27 -7.11
C LEU A 114 -5.23 -14.59 -6.56
N GLU A 115 -6.18 -14.91 -7.45
CA GLU A 115 -7.57 -15.20 -7.06
C GLU A 115 -7.68 -16.49 -6.24
N LYS A 116 -6.90 -17.52 -6.57
CA LYS A 116 -6.99 -18.84 -5.91
C LYS A 116 -6.28 -18.91 -4.57
N TYR A 117 -5.24 -18.10 -4.36
CA TYR A 117 -4.37 -18.22 -3.17
C TYR A 117 -4.19 -16.89 -2.42
N PRO A 118 -5.28 -16.23 -1.97
CA PRO A 118 -5.18 -15.09 -1.08
C PRO A 118 -4.63 -15.51 0.29
N VAL A 119 -4.08 -14.54 1.03
CA VAL A 119 -3.58 -14.78 2.40
C VAL A 119 -4.72 -15.08 3.38
N ASP A 120 -4.42 -15.82 4.45
CA ASP A 120 -5.37 -16.22 5.49
C ASP A 120 -5.78 -15.05 6.41
N PHE A 121 -4.84 -14.14 6.68
CA PHE A 121 -5.08 -12.97 7.51
C PHE A 121 -4.16 -11.80 7.12
N MET A 122 -4.51 -10.61 7.58
CA MET A 122 -3.69 -9.41 7.40
C MET A 122 -3.04 -9.03 8.73
N SER A 123 -1.71 -9.01 8.76
CA SER A 123 -0.97 -8.34 9.82
C SER A 123 -0.70 -6.89 9.42
N PHE A 124 -0.60 -5.99 10.39
CA PHE A 124 -0.22 -4.61 10.12
C PHE A 124 0.61 -4.02 11.25
N SER A 125 1.51 -3.11 10.92
CA SER A 125 2.13 -2.21 11.90
C SER A 125 1.39 -0.89 11.92
N TYR A 126 1.30 -0.30 13.10
CA TYR A 126 0.68 1.00 13.31
C TYR A 126 1.49 1.76 14.35
N TYR A 127 1.98 2.92 13.95
CA TYR A 127 2.77 3.79 14.82
C TYR A 127 2.00 5.06 15.18
N MET A 128 1.41 5.70 14.16
CA MET A 128 0.72 6.97 14.31
C MET A 128 -0.35 7.15 13.20
N SER A 129 -1.29 8.05 13.44
CA SER A 129 -2.17 8.61 12.40
C SER A 129 -1.60 9.92 11.85
N SER A 130 -2.04 10.29 10.65
CA SER A 130 -1.69 11.56 10.01
C SER A 130 -2.94 12.36 9.63
N ILE A 131 -2.75 13.61 9.20
CA ILE A 131 -3.82 14.44 8.63
C ILE A 131 -3.72 14.47 7.09
N ALA A 132 -4.87 14.39 6.42
CA ALA A 132 -5.05 14.59 4.99
C ALA A 132 -5.67 15.96 4.74
N HIS A 133 -4.98 16.79 3.98
CA HIS A 133 -5.38 18.16 3.70
C HIS A 133 -5.10 18.46 2.23
N LYS A 134 -6.12 18.87 1.48
CA LYS A 134 -5.99 19.09 0.04
C LYS A 134 -5.11 20.30 -0.27
N GLN A 135 -5.29 21.38 0.48
CA GLN A 135 -4.49 22.59 0.39
C GLN A 135 -3.60 22.67 1.62
N LYS A 136 -2.35 22.20 1.50
CA LYS A 136 -1.38 22.26 2.60
C LYS A 136 -1.29 23.69 3.16
N SER A 137 -1.47 23.86 4.46
CA SER A 137 -1.30 25.15 5.13
C SER A 137 -0.50 24.95 6.41
N GLY A 138 0.78 25.30 6.41
CA GLY A 138 1.63 25.27 7.61
C GLY A 138 2.92 24.48 7.47
N GLU A 139 3.63 24.33 8.60
CA GLU A 139 4.86 23.56 8.73
C GLU A 139 4.54 22.05 8.80
N GLU A 140 5.22 21.25 7.97
CA GLU A 140 5.10 19.80 8.00
C GLU A 140 5.84 19.24 9.23
N THR A 141 5.18 18.44 10.06
CA THR A 141 5.87 17.69 11.12
C THR A 141 6.38 16.37 10.56
N ALA A 142 7.67 16.11 10.73
CA ALA A 142 8.29 14.84 10.38
C ALA A 142 8.03 13.82 11.50
N GLY A 143 6.89 13.14 11.45
CA GLY A 143 6.77 11.87 12.16
C GLY A 143 7.65 10.82 11.46
N ASN A 144 8.15 9.83 12.21
CA ASN A 144 9.28 8.94 11.87
C ASN A 144 9.38 8.39 10.41
N LEU A 145 8.29 8.33 9.65
CA LEU A 145 8.24 7.81 8.27
C LEU A 145 7.52 8.72 7.24
N ILE A 146 6.77 9.74 7.68
CA ILE A 146 5.92 10.56 6.81
C ILE A 146 5.87 12.00 7.34
N LEU A 147 6.00 12.96 6.42
CA LEU A 147 5.68 14.37 6.67
C LEU A 147 4.15 14.52 6.70
N SER A 148 3.59 14.86 7.86
CA SER A 148 2.17 15.18 7.99
C SER A 148 1.93 16.36 8.92
N GLU A 149 0.79 17.02 8.78
CA GLU A 149 0.36 18.03 9.73
C GLU A 149 -0.01 17.37 11.08
N PRO A 150 0.33 17.99 12.22
CA PRO A 150 -0.02 17.47 13.54
C PRO A 150 -1.54 17.56 13.75
N ASN A 151 -2.11 16.56 14.42
CA ASN A 151 -3.51 16.62 14.81
C ASN A 151 -3.67 17.53 16.04
N PRO A 152 -4.36 18.69 15.95
CA PRO A 152 -4.47 19.64 17.06
C PRO A 152 -5.29 19.12 18.25
N TYR A 153 -5.97 17.98 18.09
CA TYR A 153 -6.81 17.37 19.11
C TYR A 153 -6.14 16.19 19.83
N LEU A 154 -4.92 15.81 19.44
CA LEU A 154 -4.21 14.68 20.03
C LEU A 154 -2.86 15.13 20.61
N GLU A 155 -2.50 14.55 21.75
CA GLU A 155 -1.15 14.66 22.28
C GLU A 155 -0.22 13.75 21.46
N ALA A 156 0.88 14.30 20.95
CA ALA A 156 1.88 13.53 20.23
C ALA A 156 2.60 12.57 21.20
N SER A 157 2.89 11.35 20.74
CA SER A 157 3.69 10.42 21.51
C SER A 157 5.20 10.70 21.33
N ASP A 158 6.04 10.06 22.15
CA ASP A 158 7.51 10.09 21.96
C ASP A 158 7.95 9.59 20.56
N TRP A 159 7.07 8.91 19.83
CA TRP A 159 7.32 8.31 18.53
C TRP A 159 6.56 8.99 17.37
N GLY A 160 5.87 10.11 17.65
CA GLY A 160 4.95 10.79 16.74
C GLY A 160 3.53 10.87 17.31
#